data_AF-A0A971A360-F1
#
_entry.id   AF-A0A971A360-F1
#
_cell.length_a   1.000
_cell.length_b   1.000
_cell.length_c   1.000
_cell.angle_alpha   90.00
_cell.angle_beta   90.00
_cell.angle_gamma   90.00
#
_symmetry.space_group_name_H-M   'P 1'
#
loop_
_entity.id
_entity.type
_entity.pdbx_description
1 polymer ?
#
loop_
_entity_poly.entity_id
_entity_poly.type
_entity_poly.pdbx_seq_one_letter_code
_entity_poly.pdbx_strand_id
1 'polypeptide(L)'
;MAEKEPNFVPKVKISLEEYLEEVARFCENEYGKRFRGQFQDMEGTSELAMLAAPTAAELTELRRAVAIMTAAEKHNAEKLSDEQVERIAEDAKVDPANFAIFINGYTLTCKRVS
;
A
#
# COMPACT_ATOMS: atom_id res chain seq x y z
N MET A 1 31.34 19.51 28.25
CA MET A 1 30.43 19.55 27.08
C MET A 1 29.87 18.16 26.93
N ALA A 2 28.60 17.94 27.28
CA ALA A 2 27.96 16.64 27.12
C ALA A 2 27.44 16.53 25.68
N GLU A 3 28.01 15.61 24.91
CA GLU A 3 27.49 15.24 23.60
C GLU A 3 26.10 14.66 23.80
N LYS A 4 25.07 15.33 23.27
CA LYS A 4 23.72 14.78 23.22
C LYS A 4 23.75 13.64 22.21
N GLU A 5 23.58 12.41 22.69
CA GLU A 5 23.32 11.26 21.82
C GLU A 5 22.14 11.59 20.88
N PRO A 6 22.22 11.23 19.59
CA PRO A 6 21.13 11.47 18.67
C PRO A 6 19.90 10.71 19.15
N ASN A 7 18.82 11.45 19.36
CA ASN A 7 17.53 10.97 19.80
C ASN A 7 17.02 9.93 18.77
N PHE A 8 17.31 8.64 18.99
CA PHE A 8 16.84 7.57 18.13
C PHE A 8 15.35 7.41 18.40
N VAL A 9 14.53 8.08 17.61
CA VAL A 9 13.10 7.82 17.57
C VAL A 9 12.94 6.54 16.77
N PRO A 10 12.58 5.40 17.38
CA PRO A 10 12.32 4.19 16.61
C PRO A 10 11.21 4.52 15.63
N LYS A 11 11.47 4.34 14.33
CA LYS A 11 10.42 4.48 13.33
C LYS A 11 9.37 3.42 13.66
N VAL A 12 8.16 3.84 13.97
CA VAL A 12 7.07 2.94 14.31
C VAL A 12 6.53 2.34 13.01
N LYS A 13 6.44 1.00 12.95
CA LYS A 13 5.76 0.31 11.85
C LYS A 13 4.30 0.77 11.84
N ILE A 14 3.87 1.42 10.75
CA ILE A 14 2.46 1.78 10.55
C ILE A 14 1.61 0.54 10.30
N SER A 15 0.33 0.57 10.67
CA SER A 15 -0.60 -0.51 10.34
C SER A 15 -0.96 -0.54 8.85
N LEU A 16 -1.55 -1.66 8.39
CA LEU A 16 -2.03 -1.77 7.03
C LEU A 16 -3.11 -0.72 6.71
N GLU A 17 -3.99 -0.44 7.67
CA GLU A 17 -5.01 0.61 7.54
C GLU A 17 -4.41 2.01 7.51
N GLU A 18 -3.39 2.29 8.32
CA GLU A 18 -2.68 3.57 8.27
C GLU A 18 -1.98 3.76 6.92
N TYR A 19 -1.35 2.70 6.40
CA TYR A 19 -0.76 2.71 5.06
C TYR A 19 -1.81 2.94 3.95
N LEU A 20 -2.98 2.31 4.06
CA LEU A 20 -4.11 2.54 3.14
C LEU A 20 -4.52 4.02 3.13
N GLU A 21 -4.60 4.66 4.30
CA GLU A 21 -4.93 6.09 4.40
C GLU A 21 -3.79 6.99 3.90
N GLU A 22 -2.52 6.60 4.05
CA GLU A 22 -1.39 7.33 3.45
C GLU A 22 -1.47 7.34 1.93
N VAL A 23 -1.71 6.18 1.33
CA VAL A 23 -1.84 6.03 -0.12
C VAL A 23 -3.11 6.74 -0.63
N ALA A 24 -4.19 6.74 0.16
CA ALA A 24 -5.42 7.46 -0.16
C ALA A 24 -5.24 8.98 -0.27
N ARG A 25 -4.29 9.59 0.46
CA ARG A 25 -4.04 11.05 0.40
C ARG A 25 -3.64 11.55 -0.98
N PHE A 26 -3.05 10.67 -1.79
CA PHE A 26 -2.57 10.99 -3.13
C PHE A 26 -3.57 10.61 -4.22
N CYS A 27 -4.72 10.04 -3.84
CA CYS A 27 -5.81 9.73 -4.76
C CYS A 27 -6.31 11.01 -5.45
N GLU A 28 -6.23 11.02 -6.79
CA GLU A 28 -6.76 12.07 -7.67
C GLU A 28 -6.28 13.52 -7.43
N ASN A 29 -5.27 13.71 -6.57
CA ASN A 29 -4.67 15.04 -6.40
C ASN A 29 -3.64 15.33 -7.50
N GLU A 30 -3.27 16.61 -7.66
CA GLU A 30 -2.37 17.04 -8.74
C GLU A 30 -0.98 16.38 -8.69
N TYR A 31 -0.52 16.00 -7.50
CA TYR A 31 0.72 15.23 -7.33
C TYR A 31 0.55 13.79 -7.83
N GLY A 32 -0.53 13.11 -7.43
CA GLY A 32 -0.85 11.75 -7.85
C GLY A 32 -1.04 11.62 -9.35
N LYS A 33 -1.75 12.58 -9.98
CA LYS A 33 -1.89 12.64 -11.45
C LYS A 33 -0.55 12.76 -12.16
N ARG A 34 0.34 13.65 -11.66
CA ARG A 34 1.70 13.79 -12.20
C ARG A 34 2.55 12.55 -12.00
N PHE A 35 2.45 11.92 -10.83
CA PHE A 35 3.20 10.71 -10.50
C PHE A 35 2.79 9.55 -11.41
N ARG A 36 1.47 9.33 -11.61
CA ARG A 36 0.97 8.33 -12.57
C ARG A 36 1.47 8.57 -13.98
N GLY A 37 1.42 9.81 -14.46
CA GLY A 37 1.93 10.16 -15.78
C GLY A 37 3.43 9.85 -16.00
N GLN A 38 4.24 9.75 -14.95
CA GLN A 38 5.66 9.37 -15.05
C GLN A 38 5.88 7.86 -15.24
N PHE A 39 4.93 7.03 -14.80
CA PHE A 39 5.00 5.56 -14.89
C PHE A 39 3.98 5.01 -15.89
N GLN A 40 3.39 5.88 -16.70
CA GLN A 40 2.47 5.49 -17.76
C GLN A 40 3.26 4.76 -18.85
N ASP A 41 2.91 3.50 -19.10
CA ASP A 41 3.40 2.77 -20.26
C ASP A 41 2.74 3.26 -21.57
N MET A 42 3.13 2.66 -22.70
CA MET A 42 2.57 3.02 -24.01
C MET A 42 1.07 2.71 -24.15
N GLU A 43 0.51 1.88 -23.27
CA GLU A 43 -0.90 1.48 -23.26
C GLU A 43 -1.74 2.31 -22.26
N GLY A 44 -1.09 3.15 -21.46
CA GLY A 44 -1.74 4.03 -20.49
C GLY A 44 -1.83 3.45 -19.08
N THR A 45 -1.23 2.28 -18.84
CA THR A 45 -1.24 1.62 -17.53
C THR A 45 -0.12 2.19 -16.66
N SER A 46 -0.34 2.29 -15.35
CA SER A 46 0.65 2.85 -14.41
C SER A 46 0.71 2.03 -13.12
N GLU A 47 0.89 0.72 -13.24
CA GLU A 47 0.88 -0.24 -12.12
C GLU A 47 1.85 0.16 -11.00
N LEU A 48 3.05 0.63 -11.37
CA LEU A 48 4.04 1.12 -10.40
C LEU A 48 3.61 2.40 -9.70
N ALA A 49 2.81 3.25 -10.34
CA ALA A 49 2.30 4.47 -9.72
C ALA A 49 1.15 4.19 -8.74
N MET A 50 0.48 3.04 -8.85
CA MET A 50 -0.57 2.62 -7.92
C MET A 50 -0.04 2.50 -6.48
N LEU A 51 1.25 2.15 -6.31
CA LEU A 51 1.91 2.06 -5.01
C LEU A 51 1.84 3.36 -4.19
N ALA A 52 1.73 4.51 -4.86
CA ALA A 52 1.74 5.82 -4.21
C ALA A 52 0.51 6.68 -4.51
N ALA A 53 -0.21 6.43 -5.62
CA ALA A 53 -1.33 7.27 -6.07
C ALA A 53 -2.39 6.44 -6.82
N PRO A 54 -3.25 5.69 -6.10
CA PRO A 54 -4.34 4.94 -6.70
C PRO A 54 -5.39 5.90 -7.31
N THR A 55 -6.13 5.42 -8.31
CA THR A 55 -7.38 6.05 -8.74
C THR A 55 -8.48 5.85 -7.70
N ALA A 56 -9.59 6.57 -7.80
CA ALA A 56 -10.73 6.34 -6.91
C ALA A 56 -11.29 4.90 -7.02
N ALA A 57 -11.25 4.31 -8.22
CA ALA A 57 -11.69 2.93 -8.45
C ALA A 57 -10.78 1.92 -7.73
N GLU A 58 -9.46 2.03 -7.94
CA GLU A 58 -8.45 1.20 -7.28
C GLU A 58 -8.51 1.37 -5.76
N LEU A 59 -8.63 2.61 -5.26
CA LEU A 59 -8.74 2.85 -3.81
C LEU A 59 -10.00 2.20 -3.22
N THR A 60 -11.11 2.20 -3.96
CA THR A 60 -12.35 1.54 -3.54
C THR A 60 -12.15 0.02 -3.47
N GLU A 61 -11.45 -0.58 -4.43
CA GLU A 61 -11.05 -1.98 -4.38
C GLU A 61 -10.19 -2.28 -3.15
N LEU A 62 -9.13 -1.52 -2.93
CA LEU A 62 -8.23 -1.69 -1.79
C LEU A 62 -8.97 -1.60 -0.44
N ARG A 63 -9.88 -0.62 -0.30
CA ARG A 63 -10.72 -0.49 0.90
C ARG A 63 -11.60 -1.71 1.13
N ARG A 64 -12.18 -2.30 0.08
CA ARG A 64 -12.96 -3.55 0.20
C ARG A 64 -12.10 -4.72 0.64
N ALA A 65 -10.94 -4.91 -0.01
CA ALA A 65 -10.03 -5.99 0.33
C ALA A 65 -9.58 -5.91 1.80
N VAL A 66 -9.12 -4.74 2.24
CA VAL A 66 -8.72 -4.52 3.64
C VAL A 66 -9.90 -4.68 4.61
N ALA A 67 -11.13 -4.34 4.22
CA ALA A 67 -12.29 -4.47 5.09
C ALA A 67 -12.67 -5.93 5.39
N ILE A 68 -12.45 -6.86 4.44
CA ILE A 68 -12.80 -8.28 4.62
C ILE A 68 -11.70 -9.09 5.31
N MET A 69 -10.47 -8.57 5.33
CA MET A 69 -9.35 -9.24 5.99
C MET A 69 -9.63 -9.43 7.49
N THR A 70 -9.24 -10.58 7.99
CA THR A 70 -9.20 -10.88 9.41
C THR A 70 -8.16 -10.02 10.13
N ALA A 71 -8.31 -9.86 11.45
CA ALA A 71 -7.33 -9.15 12.26
C ALA A 71 -5.92 -9.77 12.17
N ALA A 72 -5.84 -11.10 12.01
CA ALA A 72 -4.57 -11.81 11.88
C ALA A 72 -3.87 -11.52 10.53
N GLU A 73 -4.65 -11.46 9.45
CA GLU A 73 -4.14 -11.10 8.12
C GLU A 73 -3.66 -9.65 8.08
N LYS A 74 -4.41 -8.72 8.68
CA LYS A 74 -4.02 -7.30 8.77
C LYS A 74 -2.73 -7.11 9.56
N HIS A 75 -2.63 -7.78 10.70
CA HIS A 75 -1.45 -7.70 11.57
C HIS A 75 -0.18 -8.23 10.88
N ASN A 76 -0.31 -9.27 10.07
CA ASN A 76 0.81 -9.94 9.39
C ASN A 76 0.82 -9.69 7.89
N ALA A 77 0.25 -8.58 7.43
CA ALA A 77 0.05 -8.31 6.00
C ALA A 77 1.35 -8.33 5.19
N GLU A 78 2.49 -7.99 5.81
CA GLU A 78 3.82 -8.04 5.17
C GLU A 78 4.38 -9.45 4.96
N LYS A 79 3.68 -10.48 5.45
CA LYS A 79 4.06 -11.89 5.40
C LYS A 79 3.00 -12.75 4.71
N LEU A 80 1.97 -12.14 4.12
CA LEU A 80 0.99 -12.89 3.34
C LEU A 80 1.69 -13.59 2.18
N SER A 81 1.35 -14.86 1.97
CA SER A 81 1.79 -15.58 0.78
C SER A 81 0.98 -15.15 -0.44
N ASP A 82 1.49 -15.44 -1.64
CA ASP A 82 0.81 -15.13 -2.89
C ASP A 82 -0.59 -15.78 -2.93
N GLU A 83 -0.74 -17.00 -2.42
CA GLU A 83 -2.04 -17.69 -2.34
C GLU A 83 -3.01 -17.00 -1.37
N GLN A 84 -2.50 -16.44 -0.27
CA GLN A 84 -3.34 -15.68 0.66
C GLN A 84 -3.79 -14.36 0.05
N VAL A 85 -2.90 -13.68 -0.67
CA VAL A 85 -3.21 -12.44 -1.40
C VAL A 85 -4.27 -12.71 -2.48
N GLU A 86 -4.09 -13.76 -3.27
CA GLU A 86 -5.04 -14.15 -4.32
C GLU A 86 -6.42 -14.49 -3.73
N ARG A 87 -6.46 -15.30 -2.67
CA ARG A 87 -7.72 -15.65 -1.99
C ARG A 87 -8.45 -14.41 -1.45
N ILE A 88 -7.75 -13.50 -0.78
CA ILE A 88 -8.36 -12.26 -0.26
C ILE A 88 -8.89 -11.40 -1.42
N ALA A 89 -8.15 -11.31 -2.53
CA ALA A 89 -8.59 -10.55 -3.69
C ALA A 89 -9.88 -11.14 -4.30
N GLU A 90 -9.94 -12.47 -4.43
CA GLU A 90 -11.12 -13.19 -4.90
C GLU A 90 -12.32 -12.97 -3.95
N ASP A 91 -12.14 -13.18 -2.65
CA ASP A 91 -13.17 -12.97 -1.63
C ASP A 91 -13.70 -11.51 -1.65
N ALA A 92 -12.82 -10.55 -1.91
CA ALA A 92 -13.16 -9.12 -1.97
C ALA A 92 -13.73 -8.67 -3.32
N LYS A 93 -13.70 -9.53 -4.35
CA LYS A 93 -14.02 -9.20 -5.75
C LYS A 93 -13.26 -7.98 -6.23
N VAL A 94 -11.93 -8.03 -6.10
CA VAL A 94 -11.01 -7.01 -6.59
C VAL A 94 -10.00 -7.64 -7.53
N ASP A 95 -9.32 -6.81 -8.30
CA ASP A 95 -8.22 -7.29 -9.14
C ASP A 95 -7.05 -7.83 -8.27
N PRO A 96 -6.62 -9.09 -8.45
CA PRO A 96 -5.53 -9.68 -7.67
C PRO A 96 -4.18 -8.96 -7.85
N ALA A 97 -3.89 -8.44 -9.04
CA ALA A 97 -2.65 -7.71 -9.30
C ALA A 97 -2.65 -6.37 -8.55
N ASN A 98 -3.77 -5.64 -8.55
CA ASN A 98 -3.92 -4.42 -7.76
C ASN A 98 -3.71 -4.71 -6.26
N PHE A 99 -4.32 -5.76 -5.74
CA PHE A 99 -4.16 -6.08 -4.32
C PHE A 99 -2.73 -6.52 -3.98
N ALA A 100 -2.09 -7.33 -4.83
CA ALA A 100 -0.70 -7.75 -4.67
C ALA A 100 0.28 -6.57 -4.68
N ILE A 101 0.12 -5.63 -5.61
CA ILE A 101 0.92 -4.40 -5.67
C ILE A 101 0.80 -3.62 -4.36
N PHE A 102 -0.42 -3.45 -3.85
CA PHE A 102 -0.65 -2.75 -2.58
C PHE A 102 0.05 -3.43 -1.38
N ILE A 103 -0.09 -4.75 -1.23
CA ILE A 103 0.56 -5.52 -0.15
C ILE A 103 2.09 -5.48 -0.27
N ASN A 104 2.62 -5.53 -1.49
CA ASN A 104 4.05 -5.40 -1.72
C ASN A 104 4.57 -4.00 -1.32
N GLY A 105 3.81 -2.94 -1.64
CA GLY A 105 4.10 -1.58 -1.18
C GLY A 105 4.13 -1.45 0.34
N TYR A 106 3.15 -2.04 1.02
CA TYR A 106 3.13 -2.09 2.49
C TYR A 106 4.35 -2.83 3.05
N THR A 107 4.71 -3.97 2.46
CA THR A 107 5.88 -4.77 2.86
C THR A 107 7.18 -3.97 2.74
N LEU A 108 7.36 -3.22 1.65
CA LEU A 108 8.51 -2.34 1.46
C LEU A 108 8.55 -1.21 2.50
N THR A 109 7.39 -0.64 2.82
CA THR A 109 7.26 0.40 3.85
C THR A 109 7.66 -0.13 5.23
N CYS A 110 7.22 -1.34 5.59
CA CYS A 110 7.61 -2.01 6.82
C CYS A 110 9.12 -2.27 6.89
N LYS A 111 9.73 -2.76 5.79
CA LYS A 111 11.18 -3.04 5.70
C LYS A 111 12.06 -1.79 5.80
N ARG A 112 11.56 -0.62 5.40
CA ARG A 112 12.29 0.66 5.51
C ARG A 112 12.35 1.21 6.95
N VAL A 113 11.52 0.64 7.81
CA VAL A 113 11.28 1.06 9.20
C VAL A 113 11.94 0.09 10.20
N SER A 114 12.11 -1.18 9.82
CA SER A 114 12.92 -2.20 10.52
C SER A 114 14.42 -1.98 10.40
#